data_AF-A0A167GX59-F1
#
_entry.id   AF-A0A167GX59-F1
#
_cell.length_a   1.000
_cell.length_b   1.000
_cell.length_c   1.000
_cell.angle_alpha   90.00
_cell.angle_beta   90.00
_cell.angle_gamma   90.00
#
_symmetry.space_group_name_H-M   'P 1'
#
loop_
_entity.id
_entity.type
_entity.pdbx_description
1 polymer ?
#
loop_
_entity_poly.entity_id
_entity_poly.type
_entity_poly.pdbx_seq_one_letter_code
_entity_poly.pdbx_strand_id
1 'polypeptide(L)'
;MTVPAAPVVPPNVTTGPWYFWCGIQPPGGGVVQPVLGWRESEPNALNPNPPFPKVWAMNLWVGPGVYDHYLASSGIWVDEGAQIVSTVTWENASSEWVQTASVLSGAAAGQQVSMTTLESWLNTGDNSNVFAPCVAELYGTNADQYWHFNFAFTNVIFRAATSVGVQSVCASKADYSNNQGGVALAGFKMLDPQTCYWESITLMPPGVSDSPNNQ
;
A
#
# COMPACT_ATOMS: atom_id res chain seq x y z
N MET A 1 1.00 0.37 -9.11
CA MET A 1 2.36 0.56 -8.53
C MET A 1 3.38 -0.16 -9.39
N THR A 2 4.64 0.21 -9.29
CA THR A 2 5.76 -0.48 -9.94
C THR A 2 6.72 -1.00 -8.88
N VAL A 3 7.12 -2.27 -8.98
CA VAL A 3 8.06 -2.90 -8.04
C VAL A 3 9.43 -2.22 -8.19
N PRO A 4 9.99 -1.64 -7.12
CA PRO A 4 11.26 -0.92 -7.19
C PRO A 4 12.43 -1.91 -7.23
N ALA A 5 13.61 -1.37 -7.54
CA ALA A 5 14.84 -2.12 -7.36
C ALA A 5 15.02 -2.56 -5.91
N ALA A 6 15.53 -3.76 -5.71
CA ALA A 6 15.81 -4.25 -4.37
C ALA A 6 16.87 -3.37 -3.67
N PRO A 7 16.66 -2.98 -2.39
CA PRO A 7 17.67 -2.29 -1.61
C PRO A 7 19.01 -3.02 -1.61
N VAL A 8 20.10 -2.28 -1.80
CA VAL A 8 21.47 -2.82 -1.71
C VAL A 8 21.90 -2.83 -0.25
N VAL A 9 21.98 -4.02 0.33
CA VAL A 9 22.32 -4.24 1.74
C VAL A 9 23.52 -5.19 1.87
N PRO A 10 24.46 -4.92 2.79
CA PRO A 10 25.57 -5.85 3.05
C PRO A 10 25.05 -7.25 3.43
N PRO A 11 25.71 -8.34 3.00
CA PRO A 11 25.22 -9.71 3.24
C PRO A 11 25.03 -10.08 4.71
N ASN A 12 25.76 -9.44 5.61
CA ASN A 12 25.69 -9.65 7.06
C ASN A 12 24.60 -8.80 7.75
N VAL A 13 23.86 -7.97 7.01
CA VAL A 13 22.80 -7.12 7.55
C VAL A 13 21.43 -7.77 7.33
N THR A 14 20.80 -8.16 8.44
CA THR A 14 19.44 -8.68 8.50
C THR A 14 18.44 -7.54 8.72
N THR A 15 18.42 -6.55 7.82
CA THR A 15 17.37 -5.52 7.80
C THR A 15 16.13 -6.04 7.06
N GLY A 16 14.96 -5.48 7.36
CA GLY A 16 13.66 -5.94 6.89
C GLY A 16 12.86 -6.74 7.93
N PRO A 17 11.62 -7.13 7.60
CA PRO A 17 10.91 -6.85 6.34
C PRO A 17 10.47 -5.39 6.20
N TRP A 18 10.30 -4.90 4.97
CA TRP A 18 9.75 -3.56 4.71
C TRP A 18 8.48 -3.67 3.89
N TYR A 19 7.48 -2.85 4.21
CA TYR A 19 6.18 -2.88 3.56
C TYR A 19 5.84 -1.52 2.98
N PHE A 20 5.35 -1.53 1.75
CA PHE A 20 4.81 -0.37 1.07
C PHE A 20 3.37 -0.65 0.71
N TRP A 21 2.45 0.17 1.21
CA TRP A 21 1.03 -0.06 1.00
C TRP A 21 0.23 1.26 0.97
N CYS A 22 -0.92 1.21 0.30
CA CYS A 22 -1.98 2.21 0.37
C CYS A 22 -3.28 1.46 0.63
N GLY A 23 -3.90 1.70 1.77
CA GLY A 23 -5.04 0.93 2.25
C GLY A 23 -6.23 1.80 2.59
N ILE A 24 -7.26 1.17 3.13
CA ILE A 24 -8.43 1.84 3.71
C ILE A 24 -8.52 1.47 5.18
N GLN A 25 -8.66 2.47 6.03
CA GLN A 25 -8.87 2.33 7.46
C GLN A 25 -10.31 2.77 7.78
N PRO A 26 -11.21 1.81 8.09
CA PRO A 26 -12.56 2.13 8.53
C PRO A 26 -12.56 2.72 9.96
N PRO A 27 -13.69 3.31 10.38
CA PRO A 27 -13.84 3.77 11.76
C PRO A 27 -13.59 2.63 12.76
N GLY A 28 -12.97 2.94 13.90
CA GLY A 28 -12.68 1.95 14.95
C GLY A 28 -11.34 1.24 14.82
N GLY A 29 -10.58 1.46 13.74
CA GLY A 29 -9.21 0.95 13.60
C GLY A 29 -9.06 -0.18 12.58
N GLY A 30 -7.84 -0.71 12.49
CA GLY A 30 -7.43 -1.68 11.48
C GLY A 30 -7.34 -1.10 10.08
N VAL A 31 -6.73 -1.86 9.17
CA VAL A 31 -6.57 -1.45 7.77
C VAL A 31 -6.85 -2.65 6.87
N VAL A 32 -7.51 -2.39 5.74
CA VAL A 32 -7.60 -3.31 4.60
C VAL A 32 -6.63 -2.80 3.53
N GLN A 33 -5.62 -3.61 3.18
CA GLN A 33 -4.47 -3.10 2.43
C GLN A 33 -3.82 -4.12 1.50
N PRO A 34 -3.59 -3.77 0.22
CA PRO A 34 -2.59 -4.41 -0.62
C PRO A 34 -1.19 -3.99 -0.17
N VAL A 35 -0.34 -4.97 0.12
CA VAL A 35 1.02 -4.78 0.64
C VAL A 35 2.04 -5.32 -0.35
N LEU A 36 3.02 -4.49 -0.71
CA LEU A 36 4.25 -4.93 -1.34
C LEU A 36 5.35 -5.05 -0.27
N GLY A 37 5.77 -6.29 0.01
CA GLY A 37 6.78 -6.61 1.02
C GLY A 37 8.16 -6.89 0.42
N TRP A 38 9.20 -6.30 0.99
CA TRP A 38 10.60 -6.66 0.74
C TRP A 38 11.11 -7.61 1.81
N ARG A 39 11.76 -8.71 1.39
CA ARG A 39 12.25 -9.79 2.28
C ARG A 39 11.15 -10.37 3.17
N GLU A 40 9.91 -10.31 2.71
CA GLU A 40 8.79 -10.98 3.35
C GLU A 40 8.95 -12.50 3.26
N SER A 41 8.41 -13.22 4.24
CA SER A 41 8.31 -14.67 4.17
C SER A 41 6.97 -15.07 3.57
N GLU A 42 6.98 -15.63 2.35
CA GLU A 42 5.77 -16.14 1.69
C GLU A 42 5.75 -17.66 1.58
N PRO A 43 5.39 -18.38 2.66
CA PRO A 43 5.38 -19.85 2.64
C PRO A 43 4.32 -20.42 1.70
N ASN A 44 3.25 -19.66 1.42
CA ASN A 44 2.10 -20.09 0.62
C ASN A 44 1.95 -19.29 -0.69
N ALA A 45 3.06 -18.86 -1.28
CA ALA A 45 3.04 -18.09 -2.52
C ALA A 45 2.36 -18.87 -3.66
N LEU A 46 1.53 -18.19 -4.46
CA LEU A 46 0.84 -18.77 -5.62
C LEU A 46 1.81 -19.24 -6.71
N ASN A 47 2.96 -18.59 -6.80
CA ASN A 47 4.06 -18.92 -7.71
C ASN A 47 5.31 -19.32 -6.91
N PRO A 48 5.35 -20.52 -6.28
CA PRO A 48 6.40 -20.87 -5.33
C PRO A 48 7.78 -21.06 -5.98
N ASN A 49 7.87 -21.20 -7.30
CA ASN A 49 9.12 -21.37 -8.04
C ASN A 49 9.22 -20.35 -9.21
N PRO A 50 9.30 -19.04 -8.93
CA PRO A 50 9.42 -18.05 -9.98
C PRO A 50 10.82 -18.13 -10.63
N PRO A 51 10.97 -17.73 -11.91
CA PRO A 51 12.26 -17.72 -12.61
C PRO A 51 13.16 -16.53 -12.22
N PHE A 52 12.81 -15.80 -11.16
CA PHE A 52 13.50 -14.61 -10.68
C PHE A 52 13.68 -14.68 -9.14
N PRO A 53 14.55 -13.82 -8.56
CA PRO A 53 14.78 -13.81 -7.12
C PRO A 53 13.51 -13.51 -6.30
N LYS A 54 13.27 -14.29 -5.26
CA LYS A 54 12.16 -14.13 -4.29
C LYS A 54 12.46 -13.01 -3.29
N VAL A 55 12.43 -11.77 -3.77
CA VAL A 55 12.82 -10.59 -2.99
C VAL A 55 11.60 -9.73 -2.63
N TRP A 56 10.68 -9.59 -3.58
CA TRP A 56 9.45 -8.81 -3.43
C TRP A 56 8.24 -9.71 -3.50
N ALA A 57 7.30 -9.53 -2.58
CA ALA A 57 6.02 -10.22 -2.59
C ALA A 57 4.85 -9.24 -2.51
N MET A 58 3.79 -9.55 -3.25
CA MET A 58 2.52 -8.85 -3.22
C MET A 58 1.50 -9.68 -2.43
N ASN A 59 0.94 -9.10 -1.37
CA ASN A 59 0.00 -9.74 -0.46
C ASN A 59 -1.20 -8.83 -0.16
N LEU A 60 -2.31 -9.41 0.26
CA LEU A 60 -3.49 -8.67 0.71
C LEU A 60 -3.66 -8.90 2.20
N TRP A 61 -3.63 -7.85 3.00
CA TRP A 61 -3.73 -7.92 4.45
C TRP A 61 -4.99 -7.24 4.96
N VAL A 62 -5.48 -7.71 6.11
CA VAL A 62 -6.46 -7.02 6.95
C VAL A 62 -6.00 -7.08 8.39
N GLY A 63 -5.88 -5.93 9.07
CA GLY A 63 -5.69 -5.89 10.52
C GLY A 63 -4.83 -4.73 11.03
N PRO A 64 -4.57 -4.69 12.36
CA PRO A 64 -5.40 -5.31 13.38
C PRO A 64 -6.64 -4.43 13.58
N GLY A 65 -7.82 -5.01 13.36
CA GLY A 65 -9.11 -4.33 13.50
C GLY A 65 -9.79 -4.74 14.80
N VAL A 66 -10.86 -5.54 14.70
CA VAL A 66 -11.57 -6.11 15.87
C VAL A 66 -10.70 -7.13 16.62
N TYR A 67 -9.73 -7.74 15.94
CA TYR A 67 -8.85 -8.77 16.49
C TYR A 67 -7.38 -8.31 16.50
N ASP A 68 -6.60 -8.79 17.47
CA ASP A 68 -5.17 -8.47 17.67
C ASP A 68 -4.22 -9.21 16.70
N HIS A 69 -4.71 -9.66 15.55
CA HIS A 69 -3.90 -10.30 14.52
C HIS A 69 -4.39 -9.94 13.12
N TYR A 70 -3.50 -10.12 12.15
CA TYR A 70 -3.79 -9.84 10.76
C TYR A 70 -4.28 -11.10 10.05
N LEU A 71 -5.22 -10.92 9.12
CA LEU A 71 -5.48 -11.87 8.04
C LEU A 71 -4.59 -11.51 6.86
N ALA A 72 -4.02 -12.52 6.21
CA ALA A 72 -3.23 -12.35 5.00
C ALA A 72 -3.65 -13.37 3.95
N SER A 73 -3.70 -12.93 2.69
CA SER A 73 -3.82 -13.83 1.55
C SER A 73 -2.52 -14.61 1.34
N SER A 74 -2.58 -15.65 0.49
CA SER A 74 -1.37 -16.12 -0.21
C SER A 74 -0.67 -14.95 -0.91
N GLY A 75 0.66 -14.95 -0.94
CA GLY A 75 1.41 -13.94 -1.69
C GLY A 75 1.64 -14.31 -3.15
N ILE A 76 2.13 -13.33 -3.90
CA ILE A 76 2.70 -13.51 -5.24
C ILE A 76 4.12 -12.97 -5.19
N TRP A 77 5.12 -13.80 -5.47
CA TRP A 77 6.47 -13.29 -5.74
C TRP A 77 6.44 -12.47 -7.02
N VAL A 78 7.01 -11.27 -6.99
CA VAL A 78 7.00 -10.34 -8.12
C VAL A 78 8.42 -9.89 -8.45
N ASP A 79 8.70 -9.73 -9.73
CA ASP A 79 10.00 -9.26 -10.22
C ASP A 79 10.12 -7.74 -10.17
N GLU A 80 11.36 -7.27 -10.06
CA GLU A 80 11.70 -5.84 -10.15
C GLU A 80 11.17 -5.23 -11.45
N GLY A 81 10.59 -4.04 -11.37
CA GLY A 81 9.99 -3.34 -12.51
C GLY A 81 8.60 -3.85 -12.91
N ALA A 82 8.11 -4.93 -12.31
CA ALA A 82 6.74 -5.41 -12.56
C ALA A 82 5.71 -4.34 -12.18
N GLN A 83 4.68 -4.20 -13.01
CA GLN A 83 3.54 -3.34 -12.71
C GLN A 83 2.46 -4.17 -12.02
N ILE A 84 1.92 -3.63 -10.94
CA ILE A 84 0.86 -4.27 -10.16
C ILE A 84 -0.30 -3.29 -10.05
N VAL A 85 -1.51 -3.79 -10.29
CA VAL A 85 -2.76 -3.10 -9.97
C VAL A 85 -3.41 -3.77 -8.77
N SER A 86 -3.97 -2.97 -7.89
CA SER A 86 -4.66 -3.44 -6.69
C SER A 86 -5.96 -2.67 -6.49
N THR A 87 -6.98 -3.36 -5.98
CA THR A 87 -8.28 -2.77 -5.68
C THR A 87 -8.71 -3.18 -4.28
N VAL A 88 -9.39 -2.27 -3.58
CA VAL A 88 -10.08 -2.53 -2.32
C VAL A 88 -11.48 -1.95 -2.45
N THR A 89 -12.50 -2.76 -2.20
CA THR A 89 -13.91 -2.37 -2.33
C THR A 89 -14.68 -2.83 -1.10
N TRP A 90 -15.60 -2.00 -0.62
CA TRP A 90 -16.65 -2.41 0.32
C TRP A 90 -17.90 -2.81 -0.47
N GLU A 91 -18.33 -4.06 -0.33
CA GLU A 91 -19.52 -4.61 -0.97
C GLU A 91 -20.70 -4.59 0.00
N ASN A 92 -21.57 -3.58 -0.14
CA ASN A 92 -22.67 -3.35 0.80
C ASN A 92 -23.72 -4.47 0.82
N ALA A 93 -23.92 -5.18 -0.30
CA ALA A 93 -24.91 -6.25 -0.38
C ALA A 93 -24.51 -7.51 0.43
N SER A 94 -23.21 -7.76 0.58
CA SER A 94 -22.64 -8.90 1.28
C SER A 94 -21.94 -8.53 2.59
N SER A 95 -21.88 -7.25 2.94
CA SER A 95 -21.19 -6.74 4.14
C SER A 95 -19.74 -7.22 4.23
N GLU A 96 -19.00 -7.08 3.14
CA GLU A 96 -17.63 -7.57 3.05
C GLU A 96 -16.69 -6.59 2.34
N TRP A 97 -15.43 -6.61 2.77
CA TRP A 97 -14.31 -6.02 2.06
C TRP A 97 -13.78 -7.01 1.03
N VAL A 98 -13.64 -6.58 -0.21
CA VAL A 98 -13.04 -7.37 -1.30
C VAL A 98 -11.76 -6.69 -1.74
N GLN A 99 -10.67 -7.44 -1.71
CA GLN A 99 -9.35 -7.01 -2.16
C GLN A 99 -8.89 -7.86 -3.33
N THR A 100 -8.26 -7.23 -4.33
CA THR A 100 -7.56 -7.94 -5.40
C THR A 100 -6.22 -7.29 -5.69
N ALA A 101 -5.24 -8.09 -6.11
CA ALA A 101 -4.01 -7.60 -6.71
C ALA A 101 -3.64 -8.47 -7.92
N SER A 102 -3.27 -7.83 -9.02
CA SER A 102 -2.91 -8.47 -10.29
C SER A 102 -1.60 -7.93 -10.81
N VAL A 103 -0.72 -8.84 -11.24
CA VAL A 103 0.55 -8.50 -11.87
C VAL A 103 0.32 -8.30 -13.37
N LEU A 104 0.55 -7.08 -13.85
CA LEU A 104 0.27 -6.65 -15.23
C LEU A 104 1.44 -6.87 -16.19
N SER A 105 2.68 -6.83 -15.67
CA SER A 105 3.90 -6.95 -16.47
C SER A 105 4.98 -7.71 -15.71
N GLY A 106 6.06 -8.08 -16.41
CA GLY A 106 7.17 -8.83 -15.82
C GLY A 106 6.98 -10.34 -15.94
N ALA A 107 7.87 -11.09 -15.31
CA ALA A 107 7.87 -12.55 -15.36
C ALA A 107 6.74 -13.19 -14.53
N ALA A 108 6.13 -12.44 -13.60
CA ALA A 108 4.93 -12.85 -12.87
C ALA A 108 3.61 -12.39 -13.52
N ALA A 109 3.63 -11.80 -14.72
CA ALA A 109 2.42 -11.27 -15.36
C ALA A 109 1.30 -12.32 -15.48
N GLY A 110 0.07 -11.89 -15.23
CA GLY A 110 -1.13 -12.74 -15.23
C GLY A 110 -1.41 -13.46 -13.91
N GLN A 111 -0.49 -13.41 -12.94
CA GLN A 111 -0.77 -13.85 -11.57
C GLN A 111 -1.74 -12.88 -10.88
N GLN A 112 -2.66 -13.43 -10.09
CA GLN A 112 -3.64 -12.66 -9.34
C GLN A 112 -3.90 -13.31 -7.98
N VAL A 113 -4.13 -12.47 -6.97
CA VAL A 113 -4.63 -12.86 -5.67
C VAL A 113 -5.87 -12.04 -5.32
N SER A 114 -6.81 -12.68 -4.63
CA SER A 114 -8.01 -12.04 -4.10
C SER A 114 -8.23 -12.46 -2.66
N MET A 115 -8.76 -11.57 -1.84
CA MET A 115 -9.16 -11.86 -0.47
C MET A 115 -10.47 -11.14 -0.15
N THR A 116 -11.38 -11.87 0.48
CA THR A 116 -12.64 -11.34 0.99
C THR A 116 -12.62 -11.38 2.50
N THR A 117 -13.10 -10.32 3.15
CA THR A 117 -13.09 -10.20 4.60
C THR A 117 -14.42 -9.62 5.09
N LEU A 118 -15.09 -10.33 5.98
CA LEU A 118 -16.39 -9.94 6.51
C LEU A 118 -16.27 -8.71 7.43
N GLU A 119 -17.36 -7.93 7.54
CA GLU A 119 -17.48 -6.79 8.47
C GLU A 119 -17.07 -7.12 9.91
N SER A 120 -17.34 -8.36 10.35
CA SER A 120 -17.03 -8.81 11.71
C SER A 120 -15.54 -8.78 12.05
N TRP A 121 -14.66 -8.74 11.04
CA TRP A 121 -13.21 -8.60 11.21
C TRP A 121 -12.76 -7.15 11.17
N LEU A 122 -13.38 -6.35 10.30
CA LEU A 122 -13.02 -4.98 10.05
C LEU A 122 -14.31 -4.21 9.72
N ASN A 123 -14.57 -3.16 10.49
CA ASN A 123 -15.80 -2.36 10.41
C ASN A 123 -16.16 -1.95 8.96
N THR A 124 -17.45 -1.65 8.76
CA THR A 124 -18.00 -1.23 7.46
C THR A 124 -17.22 -0.09 6.79
N GLY A 125 -17.12 -0.19 5.46
CA GLY A 125 -16.58 0.87 4.59
C GLY A 125 -17.59 1.95 4.23
N ASP A 126 -18.89 1.74 4.48
CA ASP A 126 -19.93 2.74 4.22
C ASP A 126 -20.06 3.71 5.40
N ASN A 127 -19.00 4.49 5.63
CA ASN A 127 -18.92 5.44 6.73
C ASN A 127 -18.21 6.74 6.32
N SER A 128 -18.60 7.86 6.93
CA SER A 128 -18.00 9.18 6.67
C SER A 128 -16.63 9.38 7.31
N ASN A 129 -16.20 8.49 8.22
CA ASN A 129 -14.93 8.57 8.95
C ASN A 129 -13.89 7.55 8.45
N VAL A 130 -13.96 7.18 7.18
CA VAL A 130 -12.97 6.30 6.55
C VAL A 130 -11.72 7.09 6.17
N PHE A 131 -10.55 6.53 6.45
CA PHE A 131 -9.26 7.08 6.07
C PHE A 131 -8.58 6.22 5.00
N ALA A 132 -7.74 6.84 4.17
CA ALA A 132 -6.94 6.13 3.18
C ALA A 132 -5.44 6.40 3.41
N PRO A 133 -4.79 5.67 4.33
CA PRO A 133 -3.37 5.84 4.58
C PRO A 133 -2.53 5.21 3.46
N CYS A 134 -1.42 5.86 3.15
CA CYS A 134 -0.34 5.32 2.33
C CYS A 134 0.94 5.38 3.16
N VAL A 135 1.58 4.23 3.39
CA VAL A 135 2.59 4.09 4.44
C VAL A 135 3.74 3.21 3.96
N ALA A 136 4.94 3.57 4.41
CA ALA A 136 6.09 2.68 4.43
C ALA A 136 6.32 2.21 5.87
N GLU A 137 6.20 0.90 6.12
CA GLU A 137 6.48 0.29 7.42
C GLU A 137 7.79 -0.48 7.34
N LEU A 138 8.83 0.04 7.97
CA LEU A 138 10.18 -0.51 7.86
C LEU A 138 10.58 -1.19 9.16
N TYR A 139 10.80 -2.50 9.09
CA TYR A 139 11.36 -3.28 10.20
C TYR A 139 12.86 -3.57 9.99
N GLY A 140 13.50 -3.98 11.07
CA GLY A 140 14.94 -4.28 11.10
C GLY A 140 15.80 -3.09 11.52
N THR A 141 17.07 -3.36 11.81
CA THR A 141 18.03 -2.32 12.18
C THR A 141 18.47 -1.52 10.95
N ASN A 142 18.72 -0.22 11.13
CA ASN A 142 19.28 0.68 10.12
C ASN A 142 18.43 0.79 8.83
N ALA A 143 17.11 0.61 8.89
CA ALA A 143 16.26 0.68 7.70
C ALA A 143 16.37 2.03 6.97
N ASP A 144 16.56 3.11 7.72
CA ASP A 144 16.85 4.47 7.26
C ASP A 144 18.17 4.60 6.49
N GLN A 145 19.13 3.69 6.71
CA GLN A 145 20.43 3.68 6.01
C GLN A 145 20.39 2.93 4.68
N TYR A 146 19.28 2.28 4.33
CA TYR A 146 19.20 1.43 3.14
C TYR A 146 17.99 1.74 2.25
N TRP A 147 16.96 2.41 2.79
CA TRP A 147 15.86 2.92 1.97
C TRP A 147 16.25 4.27 1.37
N HIS A 148 16.62 4.27 0.09
CA HIS A 148 17.10 5.46 -0.65
C HIS A 148 16.38 5.68 -1.97
N PHE A 149 15.16 5.17 -2.11
CA PHE A 149 14.37 5.29 -3.32
C PHE A 149 12.95 5.71 -2.98
N ASN A 150 12.32 6.41 -3.91
CA ASN A 150 10.90 6.73 -3.80
C ASN A 150 10.06 5.52 -4.22
N PHE A 151 8.97 5.28 -3.51
CA PHE A 151 7.97 4.28 -3.89
C PHE A 151 6.67 4.97 -4.31
N ALA A 152 6.23 4.75 -5.54
CA ALA A 152 5.06 5.45 -6.09
C ALA A 152 3.88 4.51 -6.36
N PHE A 153 2.74 4.89 -5.79
CA PHE A 153 1.43 4.46 -6.26
C PHE A 153 1.00 5.43 -7.36
N THR A 154 0.60 4.89 -8.50
CA THR A 154 0.22 5.68 -9.68
C THR A 154 -1.22 5.40 -10.05
N ASN A 155 -1.92 6.39 -10.62
CA ASN A 155 -3.32 6.29 -10.99
C ASN A 155 -4.19 5.87 -9.79
N VAL A 156 -4.03 6.57 -8.67
CA VAL A 156 -4.73 6.25 -7.42
C VAL A 156 -6.12 6.84 -7.47
N ILE A 157 -7.13 5.99 -7.29
CA ILE A 157 -8.55 6.37 -7.33
C ILE A 157 -9.20 6.02 -6.00
N PHE A 158 -9.85 7.00 -5.39
CA PHE A 158 -10.73 6.79 -4.25
C PHE A 158 -12.14 7.21 -4.63
N ARG A 159 -13.10 6.30 -4.47
CA ARG A 159 -14.50 6.54 -4.79
C ARG A 159 -15.37 6.32 -3.55
N ALA A 160 -16.16 7.31 -3.21
CA ALA A 160 -17.13 7.23 -2.13
C ALA A 160 -18.53 6.84 -2.64
N ALA A 161 -19.36 6.30 -1.75
CA ALA A 161 -20.76 5.97 -2.04
C ALA A 161 -21.63 7.21 -2.29
N THR A 162 -21.26 8.37 -1.76
CA THR A 162 -21.97 9.66 -1.92
C THR A 162 -20.97 10.78 -2.25
N SER A 163 -21.46 11.95 -2.69
CA SER A 163 -20.61 13.11 -3.04
C SER A 163 -20.39 14.08 -1.88
N VAL A 164 -20.99 13.83 -0.72
CA VAL A 164 -21.00 14.77 0.41
C VAL A 164 -19.60 14.88 1.00
N GLY A 165 -19.00 16.07 0.93
CA GLY A 165 -17.70 16.36 1.55
C GLY A 165 -16.47 15.77 0.84
N VAL A 166 -16.66 14.88 -0.15
CA VAL A 166 -15.58 14.16 -0.85
C VAL A 166 -14.51 15.11 -1.40
N GLN A 167 -14.93 16.11 -2.19
CA GLN A 167 -13.98 17.07 -2.77
C GLN A 167 -13.21 17.83 -1.70
N SER A 168 -13.87 18.26 -0.61
CA SER A 168 -13.20 18.98 0.47
C SER A 168 -12.17 18.11 1.18
N VAL A 169 -12.51 16.85 1.45
CA VAL A 169 -11.62 15.89 2.10
C VAL A 169 -10.40 15.58 1.23
N CYS A 170 -10.61 15.35 -0.07
CA CYS A 170 -9.51 15.06 -0.98
C CYS A 170 -8.63 16.28 -1.26
N ALA A 171 -9.23 17.44 -1.53
CA ALA A 171 -8.48 18.67 -1.84
C ALA A 171 -7.72 19.25 -0.65
N SER A 172 -8.07 18.87 0.58
CA SER A 172 -7.35 19.29 1.79
C SER A 172 -6.12 18.44 2.10
N LYS A 173 -5.87 17.35 1.35
CA LYS A 173 -4.66 16.55 1.52
C LYS A 173 -3.46 17.32 1.00
N ALA A 174 -2.38 17.25 1.77
CA ALA A 174 -1.14 17.94 1.49
C ALA A 174 0.04 16.99 1.69
N ASP A 175 1.14 17.33 1.05
CA ASP A 175 2.42 16.66 1.22
C ASP A 175 2.89 16.81 2.66
N TYR A 176 3.69 15.85 3.12
CA TYR A 176 4.43 15.98 4.36
C TYR A 176 5.78 15.28 4.27
N SER A 177 6.73 15.74 5.09
CA SER A 177 8.02 15.09 5.28
C SER A 177 8.48 15.31 6.72
N ASN A 178 8.96 14.24 7.35
CA ASN A 178 9.48 14.23 8.70
C ASN A 178 10.71 13.31 8.79
N ASN A 179 11.22 13.11 10.01
CA ASN A 179 12.38 12.26 10.28
C ASN A 179 12.13 10.75 10.10
N GLN A 180 10.92 10.34 9.74
CA GLN A 180 10.53 8.95 9.46
C GLN A 180 10.19 8.72 7.98
N GLY A 181 10.24 9.78 7.15
CA GLY A 181 9.90 9.72 5.73
C GLY A 181 8.90 10.80 5.34
N GLY A 182 8.30 10.64 4.17
CA GLY A 182 7.30 11.58 3.70
C GLY A 182 6.36 11.01 2.66
N VAL A 183 5.33 11.79 2.36
CA VAL A 183 4.38 11.54 1.28
C VAL A 183 4.34 12.78 0.39
N ALA A 184 4.48 12.58 -0.91
CA ALA A 184 4.25 13.60 -1.93
C ALA A 184 3.08 13.21 -2.82
N LEU A 185 2.16 14.13 -3.04
CA LEU A 185 0.93 13.97 -3.81
C LEU A 185 1.06 14.75 -5.12
N ALA A 186 0.71 14.14 -6.24
CA ALA A 186 0.73 14.82 -7.54
C ALA A 186 -0.52 14.56 -8.38
N GLY A 187 -0.85 15.52 -9.23
CA GLY A 187 -1.91 15.39 -10.24
C GLY A 187 -3.32 15.20 -9.67
N PHE A 188 -3.61 15.79 -8.50
CA PHE A 188 -4.96 15.72 -7.91
C PHE A 188 -6.01 16.30 -8.85
N LYS A 189 -7.11 15.57 -9.04
CA LYS A 189 -8.36 16.08 -9.61
C LYS A 189 -9.56 15.28 -9.13
N MET A 190 -10.72 15.91 -9.18
CA MET A 190 -12.00 15.20 -9.12
C MET A 190 -12.33 14.66 -10.53
N LEU A 191 -12.61 13.37 -10.65
CA LEU A 191 -13.10 12.78 -11.91
C LEU A 191 -14.61 13.00 -12.06
N ASP A 192 -15.32 12.94 -10.94
CA ASP A 192 -16.74 13.20 -10.78
C ASP A 192 -16.97 13.65 -9.31
N PRO A 193 -18.21 14.01 -8.89
CA PRO A 193 -18.47 14.47 -7.52
C PRO A 193 -18.16 13.46 -6.40
N GLN A 194 -17.94 12.18 -6.71
CA GLN A 194 -17.71 11.08 -5.76
C GLN A 194 -16.29 10.49 -5.84
N THR A 195 -15.54 10.82 -6.89
CA THR A 195 -14.29 10.15 -7.23
C THR A 195 -13.10 11.11 -7.25
N CYS A 196 -12.18 10.89 -6.33
CA CYS A 196 -10.89 11.56 -6.27
C CYS A 196 -9.83 10.77 -7.04
N TYR A 197 -8.98 11.47 -7.77
CA TYR A 197 -7.86 10.91 -8.48
C TYR A 197 -6.57 11.64 -8.11
N TRP A 198 -5.50 10.87 -7.93
CA TRP A 198 -4.13 11.35 -7.93
C TRP A 198 -3.34 10.62 -9.01
N GLU A 199 -2.55 11.38 -9.76
CA GLU A 199 -1.62 10.82 -10.73
C GLU A 199 -0.58 9.95 -10.01
N SER A 200 -0.04 10.47 -8.90
CA SER A 200 0.82 9.70 -8.01
C SER A 200 0.66 10.07 -6.54
N ILE A 201 0.84 9.06 -5.69
CA ILE A 201 1.13 9.19 -4.26
C ILE A 201 2.48 8.53 -4.03
N THR A 202 3.46 9.30 -3.61
CA THR A 202 4.86 8.85 -3.49
C THR A 202 5.29 8.82 -2.04
N LEU A 203 5.69 7.64 -1.57
CA LEU A 203 6.36 7.42 -0.30
C LEU A 203 7.84 7.72 -0.47
N MET A 204 8.37 8.57 0.41
CA MET A 204 9.76 9.04 0.38
C MET A 204 10.49 8.57 1.62
N PRO A 205 11.78 8.19 1.49
CA PRO A 205 12.59 7.82 2.64
C PRO A 205 12.76 8.97 3.65
N PRO A 206 13.12 8.67 4.90
CA PRO A 206 13.53 9.68 5.86
C PRO A 206 14.53 10.62 5.23
N GLY A 207 14.25 11.92 5.29
CA GLY A 207 15.22 12.91 4.87
C GLY A 207 16.43 12.86 5.78
N VAL A 208 17.63 12.74 5.21
CA VAL A 208 18.75 13.51 5.75
C VAL A 208 18.29 14.96 5.61
N SER A 209 18.15 15.66 6.73
CA SER A 209 17.50 16.96 6.80
C SER A 209 18.16 17.99 5.86
N ASP A 210 17.62 18.18 4.66
CA ASP A 210 17.73 19.46 3.97
C ASP A 210 16.59 20.35 4.48
N SER A 211 16.75 20.85 5.71
CA SER A 211 16.11 22.13 6.03
C SER A 211 16.70 23.15 5.06
N PRO A 212 15.90 23.84 4.22
CA PRO A 212 16.32 25.14 3.79
C PRO A 212 16.35 25.97 5.06
N ASN A 213 17.57 26.31 5.52
CA ASN A 213 17.75 27.41 6.43
C ASN A 213 17.07 28.62 5.78
N ASN A 214 15.89 28.99 6.29
CA ASN A 214 15.39 30.35 6.16
C ASN A 214 16.39 31.25 6.88
N GLN A 215 17.32 31.82 6.10
CA GLN A 215 17.88 33.15 6.34
C GLN A 215 17.29 34.09 5.29
#